data_AF-A0A9D1GD17-F1
#
_entry.id   AF-A0A9D1GD17-F1
#
_cell.length_a   1.000
_cell.length_b   1.000
_cell.length_c   1.000
_cell.angle_alpha   90.00
_cell.angle_beta   90.00
_cell.angle_gamma   90.00
#
_symmetry.space_group_name_H-M   'P 1'
#
loop_
_entity.id
_entity.type
_entity.pdbx_description
1 polymer ?
#
loop_
_entity_poly.entity_id
_entity_poly.type
_entity_poly.pdbx_seq_one_letter_code
_entity_poly.pdbx_strand_id
1 'polypeptide(L)' 'IARAIARELGNPLMSTSISPHHTEIEYLTDPELIQEEFENTADLFVDGGTGGHIPSTIIDCSGETPKITREGKGELIG' A
#
# COMPACT_ATOMS: atom_id res chain seq x y z
N ILE A 1 -6.60 6.04 -9.02
CA ILE A 1 -7.65 5.15 -8.50
C ILE A 1 -7.97 5.48 -7.04
N ALA A 2 -7.10 5.20 -6.06
CA ALA A 2 -7.39 5.41 -4.63
C ALA A 2 -7.96 6.80 -4.26
N ARG A 3 -7.40 7.89 -4.81
CA ARG A 3 -7.90 9.26 -4.60
C ARG A 3 -9.34 9.49 -5.08
N ALA A 4 -9.75 8.83 -6.17
CA ALA A 4 -11.11 8.95 -6.69
C ALA A 4 -12.10 8.24 -5.76
N ILE A 5 -11.75 7.05 -5.29
CA ILE A 5 -12.54 6.28 -4.32
C ILE A 5 -12.72 7.08 -3.02
N ALA A 6 -11.63 7.61 -2.44
CA ALA A 6 -11.70 8.41 -1.22
C ALA A 6 -12.57 9.67 -1.39
N ARG A 7 -12.49 10.32 -2.56
CA ARG A 7 -13.30 11.51 -2.87
C ARG A 7 -14.77 11.17 -2.96
N GLU A 8 -15.12 10.08 -3.64
CA GLU A 8 -16.51 9.63 -3.79
C GLU A 8 -17.10 9.18 -2.45
N LEU A 9 -16.29 8.50 -1.62
CA LEU A 9 -16.70 8.07 -0.28
C LEU A 9 -16.94 9.25 0.68
N GLY A 10 -16.33 10.41 0.43
CA GLY A 10 -16.42 11.61 1.27
C GLY A 10 -15.75 11.47 2.64
N ASN A 11 -15.02 10.37 2.90
CA ASN A 11 -14.39 10.04 4.17
C ASN A 11 -13.01 9.38 3.95
N PRO A 12 -12.13 9.33 4.96
CA PRO A 12 -10.85 8.63 4.86
C PRO A 12 -11.00 7.14 4.52
N LEU A 13 -10.03 6.61 3.78
CA LEU A 13 -9.87 5.17 3.58
C LEU A 13 -8.94 4.61 4.64
N MET A 14 -9.44 3.72 5.48
CA MET A 14 -8.59 2.90 6.35
C MET A 14 -7.94 1.81 5.49
N SER A 15 -6.62 1.73 5.51
CA SER A 15 -5.86 0.79 4.68
C SER A 15 -4.63 0.31 5.42
N THR A 16 -4.18 -0.90 5.09
CA THR A 16 -2.88 -1.44 5.45
C THR A 16 -2.09 -1.76 4.18
N SER A 17 -0.79 -2.03 4.32
CA SER A 17 -0.05 -2.72 3.26
C SER A 17 -0.57 -4.14 3.10
N ILE A 18 -0.50 -4.68 1.89
CA ILE A 18 -0.74 -6.10 1.63
C ILE A 18 0.46 -6.92 2.11
N SER A 19 0.17 -8.05 2.74
CA SER A 19 1.17 -8.99 3.27
C SER A 19 0.76 -10.40 2.84
N PRO A 20 1.11 -10.82 1.60
CA PRO A 20 0.80 -12.15 1.09
C PRO A 20 1.52 -13.24 1.88
N HIS A 21 0.99 -14.47 1.84
CA HIS A 21 1.64 -15.64 2.41
C HIS A 21 2.89 -16.04 1.62
N HIS A 22 2.88 -15.76 0.32
CA HIS A 22 4.01 -15.93 -0.58
C HIS A 22 4.96 -14.73 -0.50
N THR A 23 6.27 -15.00 -0.48
CA THR A 23 7.31 -13.96 -0.41
C THR A 23 7.75 -13.44 -1.78
N GLU A 24 7.18 -14.00 -2.85
CA GLU A 24 7.45 -13.60 -4.24
C GLU A 24 6.90 -12.20 -4.51
N ILE A 25 7.65 -11.39 -5.26
CA ILE A 25 7.32 -9.98 -5.50
C ILE A 25 6.05 -9.85 -6.34
N GLU A 26 5.81 -10.83 -7.19
CA GLU A 26 4.68 -10.92 -8.10
C GLU A 26 3.36 -10.96 -7.31
N TYR A 27 3.32 -11.62 -6.15
CA TYR A 27 2.17 -11.61 -5.23
C TYR A 27 1.94 -10.26 -4.52
N LEU A 28 2.85 -9.30 -4.68
CA LEU A 28 2.70 -7.91 -4.21
C LEU A 28 2.39 -6.93 -5.33
N THR A 29 2.58 -7.31 -6.59
CA THR A 29 2.54 -6.36 -7.71
C THR A 29 1.62 -6.77 -8.85
N ASP A 30 1.39 -8.06 -9.05
CA ASP A 30 0.55 -8.56 -10.13
C ASP A 30 -0.92 -8.66 -9.67
N PRO A 31 -1.87 -8.00 -10.35
CA PRO A 31 -3.28 -8.02 -9.98
C PRO A 31 -3.90 -9.43 -9.97
N GLU A 32 -3.51 -10.31 -10.90
CA GLU A 32 -4.08 -11.66 -11.02
C GLU A 32 -3.64 -12.53 -9.83
N LEU A 33 -2.36 -12.48 -9.47
CA LEU A 33 -1.82 -13.23 -8.33
C LEU A 33 -2.29 -12.66 -6.98
N ILE A 34 -2.41 -11.33 -6.86
CA ILE A 34 -3.02 -10.72 -5.66
C ILE A 34 -4.48 -11.18 -5.53
N GLN A 35 -5.22 -11.26 -6.64
CA GLN A 35 -6.59 -11.74 -6.61
C GLN A 35 -6.67 -13.21 -6.20
N GLU A 36 -5.86 -14.08 -6.79
CA GLU A 36 -5.78 -15.50 -6.42
C GLU A 36 -5.50 -15.69 -4.92
N GLU A 37 -4.57 -14.92 -4.36
CA GLU A 37 -4.21 -15.00 -2.93
C GLU A 37 -5.35 -14.56 -1.99
N PHE A 38 -6.09 -13.51 -2.36
CA PHE A 38 -7.05 -12.85 -1.46
C PHE A 38 -8.52 -13.09 -1.83
N GLU A 39 -8.84 -13.85 -2.88
CA GLU A 39 -10.21 -14.04 -3.41
C GLU A 39 -11.21 -14.51 -2.37
N ASN A 40 -10.75 -15.25 -1.36
CA ASN A 40 -11.58 -15.81 -0.30
C ASN A 40 -11.79 -14.85 0.88
N THR A 41 -11.15 -13.67 0.88
CA THR A 41 -11.17 -12.71 1.99
C THR A 41 -11.55 -11.29 1.59
N ALA A 42 -11.40 -10.93 0.31
CA ALA A 42 -11.75 -9.62 -0.20
C ALA A 42 -13.07 -9.66 -0.98
N ASP A 43 -13.98 -8.74 -0.66
CA ASP A 43 -15.29 -8.64 -1.32
C ASP A 43 -15.22 -8.01 -2.73
N LEU A 44 -14.15 -7.24 -3.01
CA LEU A 44 -14.00 -6.48 -4.24
C LEU A 44 -12.52 -6.33 -4.62
N PHE A 45 -12.26 -6.52 -5.91
CA PHE A 45 -10.96 -6.26 -6.53
C PHE A 45 -11.06 -5.09 -7.50
N VAL A 46 -10.06 -4.20 -7.47
CA VAL A 46 -9.93 -3.08 -8.41
C VAL A 46 -8.59 -3.19 -9.09
N ASP A 47 -8.59 -3.69 -10.32
CA ASP A 47 -7.39 -3.76 -11.14
C ASP A 47 -6.93 -2.35 -11.54
N GLY A 48 -5.72 -1.99 -11.11
CA GLY A 48 -5.03 -0.75 -11.45
C GLY A 48 -3.77 -0.93 -12.28
N GLY A 49 -3.53 -2.14 -12.80
CA GLY A 49 -2.28 -2.58 -13.40
C GLY A 49 -1.22 -2.93 -12.36
N THR A 50 -0.03 -3.31 -12.85
CA THR A 50 1.09 -3.75 -12.02
C THR A 50 1.52 -2.68 -11.00
N GLY A 51 1.54 -3.06 -9.73
CA GLY A 51 1.94 -2.22 -8.60
C GLY A 51 3.46 -2.12 -8.40
N GLY A 52 3.88 -1.35 -7.40
CA GLY A 52 5.28 -1.29 -6.94
C GLY A 52 5.45 -2.00 -5.60
N HIS A 53 6.60 -2.64 -5.38
CA HIS A 53 6.89 -3.42 -4.16
C HIS A 53 7.68 -2.65 -3.09
N ILE A 54 8.22 -1.47 -3.41
CA ILE A 54 8.94 -0.63 -2.44
C ILE A 54 7.91 0.10 -1.57
N PRO A 55 7.89 -0.10 -0.24
CA PRO A 55 6.91 0.51 0.65
C PRO A 55 7.12 2.01 0.80
N SER A 56 6.17 2.70 1.44
CA SER A 56 6.34 4.10 1.82
C SER A 56 7.40 4.28 2.92
N THR A 57 8.08 5.42 2.85
CA THR A 57 8.88 5.94 3.96
C THR A 57 7.93 6.35 5.10
N ILE A 58 8.22 5.93 6.33
CA ILE A 58 7.49 6.32 7.54
C ILE A 58 8.37 7.25 8.37
N ILE A 59 7.83 8.42 8.68
CA ILE A 59 8.44 9.41 9.55
C ILE A 59 7.52 9.60 10.75
N ASP A 60 8.05 9.36 11.94
CA ASP A 60 7.42 9.70 13.21
C ASP A 60 7.64 11.19 13.51
N CYS A 61 6.54 11.94 13.52
CA CYS A 61 6.50 13.37 13.81
C CYS A 61 5.90 13.68 15.19
N SER A 62 5.81 12.70 16.10
CA SER A 62 5.20 12.90 17.43
C SER A 62 6.13 13.58 18.44
N GLY A 63 7.44 13.61 18.19
CA GLY A 63 8.44 14.29 19.01
C GLY A 63 8.80 15.69 18.53
N GLU A 64 9.77 16.33 19.20
CA GLU A 64 10.27 17.66 18.83
C GLU A 64 10.97 17.68 17.46
N THR A 65 11.61 16.57 17.08
CA THR A 65 12.27 16.40 15.79
C THR A 65 11.72 15.17 15.06
N PRO A 66 11.48 15.26 13.74
CA PRO A 66 11.04 14.11 12.95
C PRO A 66 12.05 12.98 12.97
N LYS A 67 11.58 11.74 13.09
CA LYS A 67 12.42 10.53 13.10
C LYS A 67 11.97 9.55 12.02
N ILE A 68 12.90 9.06 11.22
CA ILE A 68 12.59 8.01 10.24
C ILE A 68 12.43 6.70 11.02
N THR A 69 11.27 6.06 10.90
CA THR A 69 10.99 4.74 11.48
C THR A 69 11.01 3.63 10.44
N ARG A 70 10.85 3.98 9.15
CA ARG A 70 11.05 3.08 8.01
C ARG A 70 11.48 3.87 6.78
N GLU A 71 12.61 3.49 6.17
CA GLU A 71 12.98 3.98 4.83
C GLU A 71 12.23 3.21 3.74
N GLY A 72 11.82 3.92 2.70
CA GLY A 72 11.05 3.37 1.58
C GLY A 72 11.20 4.22 0.33
N LYS A 73 10.16 4.28 -0.51
CA LYS A 73 10.20 4.95 -1.82
C LYS A 73 10.37 6.48 -1.75
N GLY A 74 10.07 7.09 -0.61
CA GLY A 74 10.21 8.54 -0.44
C GLY A 74 11.66 8.90 -0.19
N GLU A 75 12.30 9.56 -1.16
CA GLU A 75 13.63 10.16 -1.00
C GLU A 75 13.57 11.35 -0.05
N LEU A 76 14.53 11.42 0.87
CA LEU A 76 14.65 12.51 1.84
C LEU A 76 15.79 13.42 1.40
N ILE A 77 15.41 14.58 0.85
CA ILE A 77 16.35 15.60 0.40
C ILE A 77 16.49 16.59 1.56
N GLY A 78 17.71 16.70 2.11
CA GLY A 78 18.07 17.64 3.17
C GLY A 78 18.38 19.04 2.67
#